data_AF-A0A7C4Q2G3-F1
#
_entry.id   AF-A0A7C4Q2G3-F1
#
_cell.length_a   1.000
_cell.length_b   1.000
_cell.length_c   1.000
_cell.angle_alpha   90.00
_cell.angle_beta   90.00
_cell.angle_gamma   90.00
#
_symmetry.space_group_name_H-M   'P 1'
#
loop_
_entity.id
_entity.type
_entity.pdbx_description
1 polymer ?
#
loop_
_entity_poly.entity_id
_entity_poly.type
_entity_poly.pdbx_seq_one_letter_code
_entity_poly.pdbx_strand_id
1 'polypeptide(L)'
;MKIVHAIAVILLSAGAILACSSGGSTVPDCLLDGDCAASQQCRDGKCVALTCAKDGDCRGGMRCVSGTCTAVSGCTSAADCNGWQCQTATGKCVQCLGDGDCDGNLKCVATVCRPGCSTNADCLSAAPVCDPVSGTCVQCVKASDCQTGEKCQANQCVPDTTGCQSDADCQAPTPRCLVASHRCVQCLTVADCPNAADYTCTGNTCQPVSTGCQNDNDCTIPEFPHCNAQTGQCLGCLDNGHCTAPQICTEDHVCGYPSCGSETCTEDKPVCDPATTTCVQCLASEDCPPSSSGTNRYCDTTAKKCVDCLDDTHCASGLHCWLAEHVCVQCYRNGHCAANELCDTESHTCSDGFTDCMALGNFRQCPAGSFLYDFGMANEQAAGCVRICTDPTDCNPGYTCKTISTMRISLCLPVYNKYANCEAMRDFGSRCRVAGDCGLGNSADALCYPPNAIERACTIPCNSNEDCPFIDLFRPKCVRDPNSTGYVCGVL
;
A
#
# COMPACT_ATOMS: atom_id res chain seq x y z
N MET A 1 -44.86 -4.62 -57.18
CA MET A 1 -43.51 -4.17 -56.78
C MET A 1 -42.73 -5.41 -56.37
N LYS A 2 -42.18 -6.21 -57.30
CA LYS A 2 -40.80 -6.15 -57.86
C LYS A 2 -39.72 -5.98 -56.77
N ILE A 3 -39.04 -7.07 -56.33
CA ILE A 3 -37.74 -7.65 -56.85
C ILE A 3 -36.56 -7.04 -56.03
N VAL A 4 -35.55 -7.71 -55.44
CA VAL A 4 -34.88 -9.04 -55.60
C VAL A 4 -33.91 -9.26 -54.39
N HIS A 5 -33.86 -10.45 -53.74
CA HIS A 5 -32.76 -11.49 -53.72
C HIS A 5 -31.32 -10.98 -53.44
N ALA A 6 -30.37 -11.70 -52.81
CA ALA A 6 -30.25 -12.95 -52.06
C ALA A 6 -28.73 -13.14 -51.72
N ILE A 7 -28.43 -13.81 -50.58
CA ILE A 7 -27.36 -14.82 -50.36
C ILE A 7 -25.84 -14.44 -50.33
N ALA A 8 -25.17 -15.07 -49.34
CA ALA A 8 -23.74 -15.45 -49.21
C ALA A 8 -22.71 -14.36 -48.84
N VAL A 9 -21.67 -14.50 -47.99
CA VAL A 9 -20.99 -15.51 -47.13
C VAL A 9 -19.48 -15.12 -47.18
N ILE A 10 -18.70 -15.35 -46.09
CA ILE A 10 -17.21 -15.25 -45.95
C ILE A 10 -16.67 -13.82 -45.68
N LEU A 11 -16.32 -13.47 -44.42
CA LEU A 11 -15.00 -13.67 -43.76
C LEU A 11 -13.85 -12.86 -44.40
N LEU A 12 -13.35 -11.84 -43.71
CA LEU A 12 -12.01 -11.84 -43.11
C LEU A 12 -11.62 -10.47 -42.54
N SER A 13 -11.26 -10.54 -41.27
CA SER A 13 -10.39 -9.62 -40.53
C SER A 13 -9.15 -9.21 -41.33
N ALA A 14 -9.03 -7.92 -41.62
CA ALA A 14 -7.77 -7.20 -41.70
C ALA A 14 -7.92 -6.05 -40.70
N GLY A 15 -7.25 -6.09 -39.54
CA GLY A 15 -5.81 -5.87 -39.52
C GLY A 15 -5.62 -4.37 -39.64
N ALA A 16 -5.70 -3.68 -38.49
CA ALA A 16 -5.48 -2.26 -38.38
C ALA A 16 -4.09 -1.91 -38.92
N ILE A 17 -4.02 -1.52 -40.19
CA ILE A 17 -2.94 -0.68 -40.67
C ILE A 17 -3.24 0.68 -40.08
N LEU A 18 -2.41 1.04 -39.11
CA LEU A 18 -2.31 2.36 -38.52
C LEU A 18 -2.11 3.37 -39.65
N ALA A 19 -3.23 3.88 -40.18
CA ALA A 19 -3.22 5.03 -41.06
C ALA A 19 -2.80 6.22 -40.20
N CYS A 20 -1.50 6.53 -40.22
CA CYS A 20 -0.97 7.78 -39.70
C CYS A 20 -1.44 8.89 -40.65
N SER A 21 -2.68 9.34 -40.44
CA SER A 21 -3.21 10.55 -41.04
C SER A 21 -3.01 11.68 -40.04
N SER A 22 -1.93 12.44 -40.24
CA SER A 22 -1.86 13.91 -40.13
C SER A 22 -0.42 14.37 -39.92
N GLY A 23 0.30 14.60 -41.01
CA GLY A 23 1.61 15.23 -41.02
C GLY A 23 2.20 15.16 -42.43
N GLY A 24 2.23 16.28 -43.14
CA GLY A 24 2.72 16.34 -44.52
C GLY A 24 4.21 15.97 -44.60
N SER A 25 4.51 14.69 -44.81
CA SER A 25 5.82 14.25 -45.26
C SER A 25 5.82 14.27 -46.78
N THR A 26 6.47 15.27 -47.38
CA THR A 26 6.91 15.16 -48.77
C THR A 26 7.84 13.96 -48.83
N VAL A 27 7.35 12.84 -49.38
CA VAL A 27 8.21 11.69 -49.65
C VAL A 27 9.32 12.18 -50.56
N PRO A 28 10.61 12.09 -50.14
CA PRO A 28 11.71 12.54 -50.99
C PRO A 28 11.72 11.70 -52.27
N ASP A 29 12.08 12.30 -53.40
CA ASP A 29 12.13 11.62 -54.71
C ASP A 29 13.16 10.47 -54.70
N CYS A 30 14.12 10.52 -53.78
CA CYS A 30 15.13 9.51 -53.54
C CYS A 30 15.57 9.51 -52.08
N LEU A 31 16.01 8.37 -51.57
CA LEU A 31 16.69 8.21 -50.27
C LEU A 31 18.16 7.88 -50.47
N LEU A 32 18.48 7.23 -51.57
CA LEU A 32 19.82 6.83 -51.95
C LEU A 32 20.02 7.01 -53.45
N ASP A 33 21.29 7.08 -53.79
CA ASP A 33 21.78 7.32 -55.14
C ASP A 33 21.15 6.39 -56.19
N GLY A 34 20.91 5.13 -55.83
CA GLY A 34 20.29 4.12 -56.69
C GLY A 34 18.81 4.34 -57.01
N ASP A 35 18.11 5.22 -56.30
CA ASP A 35 16.70 5.55 -56.58
C ASP A 35 16.57 6.50 -57.78
N CYS A 36 17.67 7.14 -58.16
CA CYS A 36 17.73 8.10 -59.26
C CYS A 36 18.13 7.44 -60.58
N ALA A 37 17.76 8.08 -61.70
CA ALA A 37 18.23 7.66 -63.02
C ALA A 37 19.76 7.63 -63.06
N ALA A 38 20.33 6.80 -63.95
CA ALA A 38 21.76 6.49 -63.97
C ALA A 38 22.71 7.72 -64.02
N SER A 39 22.24 8.87 -64.50
CA SER A 39 22.99 10.14 -64.58
C SER A 39 22.70 11.13 -63.43
N GLN A 40 22.03 10.68 -62.36
CA GLN A 40 21.61 11.52 -61.24
C GLN A 40 22.02 10.92 -59.90
N GLN A 41 22.26 11.77 -58.91
CA GLN A 41 22.55 11.40 -57.52
C GLN A 41 21.50 11.94 -56.57
N CYS A 42 21.29 11.22 -55.49
CA CYS A 42 20.34 11.64 -54.48
C CYS A 42 21.00 12.69 -53.58
N ARG A 43 20.58 13.94 -53.73
CA ARG A 43 21.04 15.03 -52.86
C ARG A 43 19.84 15.71 -52.25
N ASP A 44 19.81 15.76 -50.91
CA ASP A 44 18.74 16.36 -50.12
C ASP A 44 17.33 15.87 -50.51
N GLY A 45 17.24 14.56 -50.81
CA GLY A 45 15.99 13.92 -51.19
C GLY A 45 15.50 14.21 -52.61
N LYS A 46 16.36 14.76 -53.49
CA LYS A 46 16.08 15.00 -54.91
C LYS A 46 17.14 14.41 -55.82
N CYS A 47 16.70 13.86 -56.95
CA CYS A 47 17.58 13.38 -58.00
C CYS A 47 18.17 14.55 -58.80
N VAL A 48 19.42 14.89 -58.50
CA VAL A 48 20.16 15.98 -59.17
C VAL A 48 21.15 15.41 -60.19
N ALA A 49 21.31 16.07 -61.34
CA ALA A 49 22.25 15.62 -62.37
C ALA A 49 23.69 15.60 -61.84
N LEU A 50 24.39 14.50 -62.09
CA LEU A 50 25.79 14.33 -61.71
C LEU A 50 26.68 14.88 -62.84
N THR A 51 27.41 15.95 -62.54
CA THR A 51 28.48 16.46 -63.41
C THR A 51 29.79 15.72 -63.10
N CYS A 52 30.56 15.37 -64.13
CA CYS A 52 31.81 14.62 -63.99
C CYS A 52 32.99 15.32 -64.68
N ALA A 53 34.21 15.08 -64.21
CA ALA A 53 35.45 15.49 -64.88
C ALA A 53 36.22 14.29 -65.46
N LYS A 54 36.09 13.11 -64.84
CA LYS A 54 36.69 11.83 -65.26
C LYS A 54 35.72 10.67 -65.00
N ASP A 55 35.99 9.51 -65.58
CA ASP A 55 35.12 8.32 -65.48
C ASP A 55 34.90 7.88 -64.02
N GLY A 56 35.93 7.94 -63.19
CA GLY A 56 35.83 7.59 -61.77
C GLY A 56 34.94 8.52 -60.92
N ASP A 57 34.48 9.65 -61.47
CA ASP A 57 33.48 10.50 -60.81
C ASP A 57 32.04 9.98 -61.06
N CYS A 58 31.88 9.07 -62.03
CA CYS A 58 30.63 8.42 -62.35
C CYS A 58 30.51 7.08 -61.61
N ARG A 59 29.28 6.61 -61.42
CA ARG A 59 29.02 5.26 -60.88
C ARG A 59 29.46 4.16 -61.84
N GLY A 60 29.53 2.94 -61.33
CA GLY A 60 29.86 1.78 -62.15
C GLY A 60 28.92 1.59 -63.33
N GLY A 61 29.47 1.14 -64.46
CA GLY A 61 28.79 1.03 -65.75
C GLY A 61 28.66 2.33 -66.55
N MET A 62 29.17 3.45 -66.03
CA MET A 62 29.09 4.78 -66.66
C MET A 62 30.48 5.35 -66.96
N ARG A 63 30.57 6.24 -67.96
CA ARG A 63 31.76 7.03 -68.29
C ARG A 63 31.43 8.51 -68.43
N CYS A 64 32.43 9.36 -68.22
CA CYS A 64 32.28 10.80 -68.33
C CYS A 64 32.44 11.27 -69.78
N VAL A 65 31.35 11.76 -70.38
CA VAL A 65 31.36 12.31 -71.73
C VAL A 65 30.88 13.74 -71.68
N SER A 66 31.78 14.68 -72.03
CA SER A 66 31.48 16.12 -72.09
C SER A 66 30.83 16.67 -70.80
N GLY A 67 31.32 16.23 -69.64
CA GLY A 67 30.85 16.70 -68.33
C GLY A 67 29.63 15.96 -67.78
N THR A 68 29.08 14.99 -68.51
CA THR A 68 27.89 14.21 -68.12
C THR A 68 28.22 12.73 -68.02
N CYS A 69 27.75 12.07 -66.96
CA CYS A 69 27.85 10.61 -66.83
C CYS A 69 26.88 9.93 -67.81
N THR A 70 27.42 9.14 -68.74
CA THR A 70 26.66 8.39 -69.75
C THR A 70 26.94 6.89 -69.63
N ALA A 71 25.92 6.07 -69.89
CA ALA A 71 26.05 4.61 -69.80
C ALA A 71 26.99 4.09 -70.88
N VAL A 72 27.88 3.18 -70.50
CA VAL A 72 28.76 2.51 -71.45
C VAL A 72 27.95 1.54 -72.30
N SER A 73 28.04 1.69 -73.62
CA SER A 73 27.48 0.74 -74.59
C SER A 73 28.60 0.21 -75.49
N GLY A 74 28.59 -1.10 -75.76
CA GLY A 74 29.64 -1.79 -76.51
C GLY A 74 30.88 -2.12 -75.69
N CYS A 75 30.74 -2.45 -74.40
CA CYS A 75 31.88 -2.95 -73.62
C CYS A 75 32.42 -4.27 -74.22
N THR A 76 33.72 -4.50 -74.08
CA THR A 76 34.40 -5.74 -74.50
C THR A 76 35.02 -6.48 -73.31
N SER A 77 35.26 -5.78 -72.20
CA SER A 77 35.77 -6.35 -70.95
C SER A 77 35.30 -5.53 -69.74
N ALA A 78 35.44 -6.08 -68.53
CA ALA A 78 35.08 -5.37 -67.29
C ALA A 78 35.85 -4.04 -67.09
N ALA A 79 37.05 -3.91 -67.67
CA ALA A 79 37.82 -2.67 -67.63
C ALA A 79 37.10 -1.48 -68.30
N ASP A 80 36.19 -1.75 -69.25
CA ASP A 80 35.41 -0.73 -69.94
C ASP A 80 34.25 -0.19 -69.07
N CYS A 81 33.94 -0.85 -67.96
CA CYS A 81 32.71 -0.70 -67.20
C CYS A 81 32.88 -0.01 -65.85
N ASN A 82 33.98 0.70 -65.62
CA ASN A 82 34.19 1.56 -64.45
C ASN A 82 33.85 0.85 -63.10
N GLY A 83 34.33 -0.38 -62.93
CA GLY A 83 34.08 -1.21 -61.72
C GLY A 83 32.87 -2.15 -61.79
N TRP A 84 32.12 -2.16 -62.89
CA TRP A 84 31.09 -3.17 -63.19
C TRP A 84 31.61 -4.25 -64.15
N GLN A 85 30.82 -5.31 -64.35
CA GLN A 85 31.14 -6.39 -65.28
C GLN A 85 30.60 -6.11 -66.68
N CYS A 86 31.34 -6.56 -67.70
CA CYS A 86 30.88 -6.45 -69.08
C CYS A 86 30.15 -7.72 -69.54
N GLN A 87 28.85 -7.59 -69.82
CA GLN A 87 28.11 -8.64 -70.50
C GLN A 87 28.43 -8.60 -72.00
N THR A 88 29.49 -9.29 -72.40
CA THR A 88 30.04 -9.26 -73.77
C THR A 88 29.03 -9.61 -74.86
N ALA A 89 28.03 -10.45 -74.56
CA ALA A 89 26.96 -10.81 -75.49
C ALA A 89 26.05 -9.63 -75.88
N THR A 90 25.87 -8.65 -75.00
CA THR A 90 25.01 -7.47 -75.22
C THR A 90 25.80 -6.17 -75.31
N GLY A 91 27.09 -6.21 -74.97
CA GLY A 91 27.96 -5.04 -74.85
C GLY A 91 27.52 -4.08 -73.73
N LYS A 92 26.73 -4.55 -72.75
CA LYS A 92 26.25 -3.72 -71.63
C LYS A 92 27.07 -3.97 -70.38
N CYS A 93 27.31 -2.90 -69.64
CA CYS A 93 27.85 -3.00 -68.29
C CYS A 93 26.74 -3.36 -67.30
N VAL A 94 26.98 -4.38 -66.48
CA VAL A 94 26.07 -4.91 -65.47
C VAL A 94 26.79 -5.07 -64.15
N GLN A 95 26.08 -5.06 -63.02
CA GLN A 95 26.72 -5.14 -61.71
C GLN A 95 27.46 -6.47 -61.51
N CYS A 96 26.90 -7.56 -62.05
CA CYS A 96 27.43 -8.89 -61.86
C CYS A 96 27.10 -9.81 -63.04
N LEU A 97 27.95 -10.81 -63.27
CA LEU A 97 27.72 -11.95 -64.14
C LEU A 97 27.59 -13.26 -63.33
N GLY A 98 28.11 -13.27 -62.11
CA GLY A 98 27.87 -14.29 -61.09
C GLY A 98 28.02 -13.74 -59.68
N ASP A 99 27.72 -14.57 -58.68
CA ASP A 99 27.73 -14.16 -57.26
C ASP A 99 29.08 -13.61 -56.78
N GLY A 100 30.19 -14.09 -57.35
CA GLY A 100 31.54 -13.64 -56.97
C GLY A 100 31.85 -12.19 -57.37
N ASP A 101 31.00 -11.56 -58.18
CA ASP A 101 31.12 -10.14 -58.54
C ASP A 101 30.44 -9.21 -57.52
N CYS A 102 29.70 -9.78 -56.56
CA CYS A 102 28.93 -9.02 -55.59
C CYS A 102 29.65 -8.98 -54.24
N ASP A 103 29.72 -7.79 -53.64
CA ASP A 103 30.33 -7.59 -52.33
C ASP A 103 29.46 -8.15 -51.18
N GLY A 104 30.09 -8.72 -50.17
CA GLY A 104 29.41 -9.23 -48.96
C GLY A 104 28.48 -10.41 -49.25
N ASN A 105 27.26 -10.37 -48.69
CA ASN A 105 26.26 -11.44 -48.81
C ASN A 105 25.27 -11.19 -49.97
N LEU A 106 25.71 -10.46 -51.00
CA LEU A 106 24.88 -10.17 -52.16
C LEU A 106 25.01 -11.27 -53.22
N LYS A 107 23.92 -11.55 -53.92
CA LYS A 107 23.81 -12.57 -54.96
C LYS A 107 23.46 -11.94 -56.30
N CYS A 108 23.97 -12.53 -57.37
CA CYS A 108 23.75 -12.00 -58.70
C CYS A 108 22.41 -12.49 -59.26
N VAL A 109 21.39 -11.63 -59.17
CA VAL A 109 20.04 -11.94 -59.65
C VAL A 109 19.72 -11.04 -60.83
N ALA A 110 19.57 -11.64 -62.01
CA ALA A 110 19.30 -10.93 -63.26
C ALA A 110 20.26 -9.77 -63.52
N THR A 111 21.57 -10.00 -63.35
CA THR A 111 22.67 -9.05 -63.59
C THR A 111 22.78 -7.87 -62.59
N VAL A 112 22.05 -7.96 -61.47
CA VAL A 112 22.05 -7.00 -60.37
C VAL A 112 22.40 -7.72 -59.08
N CYS A 113 23.29 -7.15 -58.27
CA CYS A 113 23.61 -7.68 -56.95
C CYS A 113 22.47 -7.36 -55.98
N ARG A 114 21.81 -8.40 -55.45
CA ARG A 114 20.68 -8.27 -54.52
C ARG A 114 20.97 -9.04 -53.23
N PRO A 115 20.41 -8.64 -52.07
CA PRO A 115 20.45 -9.47 -50.87
C PRO A 115 19.87 -10.85 -51.15
N GLY A 116 20.63 -11.90 -50.83
CA GLY A 116 20.24 -13.27 -51.10
C GLY A 116 21.15 -14.26 -50.37
N CYS A 117 20.88 -15.54 -50.56
CA CYS A 117 21.60 -16.61 -49.90
C CYS A 117 21.70 -17.84 -50.80
N SER A 118 22.71 -18.67 -50.55
CA SER A 118 22.83 -20.04 -51.08
C SER A 118 22.84 -21.06 -49.95
N THR A 119 23.21 -20.63 -48.75
CA THR A 119 23.22 -21.44 -47.53
C THR A 119 22.73 -20.62 -46.35
N ASN A 120 22.34 -21.28 -45.26
CA ASN A 120 21.94 -20.59 -44.02
C ASN A 120 23.06 -19.72 -43.43
N ALA A 121 24.34 -19.99 -43.77
CA ALA A 121 25.47 -19.20 -43.31
C ALA A 121 25.50 -17.78 -43.91
N ASP A 122 24.82 -17.57 -45.04
CA ASP A 122 24.73 -16.25 -45.69
C ASP A 122 23.72 -15.32 -45.00
N CYS A 123 22.91 -15.87 -44.10
CA CYS A 123 21.78 -15.20 -43.49
C CYS A 123 22.08 -14.66 -42.08
N LEU A 124 21.55 -13.47 -41.79
CA LEU A 124 21.68 -12.80 -40.49
C LEU A 124 20.63 -13.31 -39.49
N SER A 125 20.88 -13.08 -38.20
CA SER A 125 20.11 -13.67 -37.08
C SER A 125 18.60 -13.40 -37.09
N ALA A 126 18.12 -12.33 -37.73
CA ALA A 126 16.69 -12.03 -37.81
C ALA A 126 15.91 -12.96 -38.78
N ALA A 127 16.60 -13.61 -39.73
CA ALA A 127 16.03 -14.51 -40.72
C ALA A 127 17.10 -15.56 -41.13
N PRO A 128 17.42 -16.54 -40.26
CA PRO A 128 18.63 -17.35 -40.37
C PRO A 128 18.57 -18.49 -41.40
N VAL A 129 17.45 -18.69 -42.08
CA VAL A 129 17.25 -19.81 -43.00
C VAL A 129 17.28 -19.32 -44.43
N CYS A 130 18.04 -19.99 -45.28
CA CYS A 130 18.02 -19.71 -46.71
C CYS A 130 16.91 -20.52 -47.39
N ASP A 131 15.97 -19.84 -48.04
CA ASP A 131 14.98 -20.49 -48.89
C ASP A 131 15.65 -20.91 -50.22
N PRO A 132 15.83 -22.21 -50.49
CA PRO A 132 16.53 -22.66 -51.69
C PRO A 132 15.73 -22.40 -52.99
N VAL A 133 14.44 -22.08 -52.89
CA VAL A 133 13.59 -21.81 -54.05
C VAL A 133 13.70 -20.34 -54.47
N SER A 134 13.62 -19.42 -53.51
CA SER A 134 13.68 -17.97 -53.80
C SER A 134 15.08 -17.37 -53.70
N GLY A 135 16.02 -18.07 -53.02
CA GLY A 135 17.35 -17.55 -52.73
C GLY A 135 17.34 -16.39 -51.72
N THR A 136 16.30 -16.28 -50.90
CA THR A 136 16.15 -15.20 -49.90
C THR A 136 16.24 -15.74 -48.47
N CYS A 137 16.81 -14.94 -47.57
CA CYS A 137 16.81 -15.25 -46.15
C CYS A 137 15.42 -15.08 -45.53
N VAL A 138 14.94 -16.13 -44.88
CA VAL A 138 13.64 -16.27 -44.24
C VAL A 138 13.80 -16.79 -42.82
N GLN A 139 12.74 -16.75 -42.01
CA GLN A 139 12.82 -17.30 -40.65
C GLN A 139 12.76 -18.82 -40.65
N CYS A 140 12.04 -19.41 -41.59
CA CYS A 140 11.83 -20.86 -41.70
C CYS A 140 11.41 -21.24 -43.12
N VAL A 141 11.65 -22.50 -43.50
CA VAL A 141 11.01 -23.17 -44.65
C VAL A 141 10.28 -24.45 -44.23
N LYS A 142 10.54 -24.94 -43.01
CA LYS A 142 9.88 -26.10 -42.40
C LYS A 142 9.70 -25.88 -40.90
N ALA A 143 8.80 -26.65 -40.28
CA ALA A 143 8.47 -26.52 -38.86
C ALA A 143 9.68 -26.67 -37.93
N SER A 144 10.64 -27.54 -38.27
CA SER A 144 11.85 -27.76 -37.46
C SER A 144 12.82 -26.57 -37.43
N ASP A 145 12.59 -25.54 -38.24
CA ASP A 145 13.40 -24.32 -38.22
C ASP A 145 12.93 -23.34 -37.14
N CYS A 146 11.71 -23.53 -36.60
CA CYS A 146 11.12 -22.68 -35.57
C CYS A 146 11.35 -23.27 -34.16
N GLN A 147 11.17 -22.43 -33.14
CA GLN A 147 11.31 -22.88 -31.75
C GLN A 147 10.12 -23.74 -31.32
N THR A 148 10.26 -24.45 -30.20
CA THR A 148 9.18 -25.25 -29.62
C THR A 148 7.94 -24.40 -29.39
N GLY A 149 6.79 -24.81 -29.95
CA GLY A 149 5.52 -24.07 -29.85
C GLY A 149 5.22 -23.14 -31.03
N GLU A 150 6.04 -23.16 -32.09
CA GLU A 150 5.84 -22.39 -33.32
C GLU A 150 5.75 -23.30 -34.55
N LYS A 151 5.05 -22.83 -35.59
CA LYS A 151 5.02 -23.45 -36.91
C LYS A 151 5.54 -22.50 -37.97
N CYS A 152 6.10 -23.07 -39.04
CA CYS A 152 6.48 -22.29 -40.19
C CYS A 152 5.25 -22.00 -41.06
N GLN A 153 4.87 -20.73 -41.15
CA GLN A 153 3.76 -20.28 -41.99
C GLN A 153 4.21 -19.11 -42.86
N ALA A 154 4.14 -19.30 -44.18
CA ALA A 154 4.56 -18.29 -45.16
C ALA A 154 5.96 -17.71 -44.88
N ASN A 155 6.94 -18.60 -44.63
CA ASN A 155 8.34 -18.26 -44.38
C ASN A 155 8.60 -17.45 -43.08
N GLN A 156 7.63 -17.42 -42.16
CA GLN A 156 7.72 -16.83 -40.82
C GLN A 156 7.40 -17.87 -39.74
N CYS A 157 8.12 -17.81 -38.62
CA CYS A 157 7.76 -18.57 -37.44
C CYS A 157 6.61 -17.85 -36.74
N VAL A 158 5.47 -18.53 -36.68
CA VAL A 158 4.27 -18.02 -36.00
C VAL A 158 3.94 -18.95 -34.83
N PRO A 159 3.37 -18.44 -33.72
CA PRO A 159 2.88 -19.30 -32.66
C PRO A 159 1.96 -20.38 -33.24
N ASP A 160 2.22 -21.64 -32.87
CA ASP A 160 1.37 -22.73 -33.28
C ASP A 160 0.09 -22.70 -32.44
N THR A 161 -0.86 -21.86 -32.87
CA THR A 161 -2.21 -21.75 -32.28
C THR A 161 -3.07 -22.97 -32.58
N THR A 162 -2.55 -23.90 -33.39
CA THR A 162 -3.04 -25.28 -33.42
C THR A 162 -2.43 -25.96 -32.20
N GLY A 163 -3.10 -25.88 -31.05
CA GLY A 163 -2.80 -26.81 -29.96
C GLY A 163 -3.13 -28.25 -30.35
N CYS A 164 -3.57 -29.11 -29.43
CA CYS A 164 -3.68 -30.54 -29.70
C CYS A 164 -4.47 -30.87 -31.00
N GLN A 165 -3.96 -31.84 -31.78
CA GLN A 165 -4.64 -32.43 -32.93
C GLN A 165 -5.27 -33.78 -32.56
N SER A 166 -4.70 -34.44 -31.56
CA SER A 166 -5.11 -35.73 -31.03
C SER A 166 -4.78 -35.83 -29.54
N ASP A 167 -5.32 -36.83 -28.85
CA ASP A 167 -5.01 -37.10 -27.44
C ASP A 167 -3.51 -37.39 -27.22
N ALA A 168 -2.78 -37.86 -28.25
CA ALA A 168 -1.35 -38.12 -28.17
C ALA A 168 -0.50 -36.85 -27.97
N ASP A 169 -1.06 -35.68 -28.29
CA ASP A 169 -0.41 -34.38 -28.10
C ASP A 169 -0.58 -33.86 -26.66
N CYS A 170 -1.39 -34.54 -25.84
CA CYS A 170 -1.77 -34.13 -24.51
C CYS A 170 -1.20 -35.07 -23.44
N GLN A 171 -0.66 -34.50 -22.37
CA GLN A 171 -0.14 -35.24 -21.22
C GLN A 171 -1.00 -35.00 -19.98
N ALA A 172 -0.87 -35.88 -18.98
CA ALA A 172 -1.50 -35.66 -17.68
C ALA A 172 -1.06 -34.30 -17.08
N PRO A 173 -1.96 -33.54 -16.43
CA PRO A 173 -3.31 -33.93 -15.98
C PRO A 173 -4.45 -33.71 -16.99
N THR A 174 -4.17 -33.25 -18.22
CA THR A 174 -5.20 -32.94 -19.25
C THR A 174 -5.04 -33.79 -20.51
N PRO A 175 -5.23 -35.11 -20.44
CA PRO A 175 -4.82 -36.04 -21.50
C PRO A 175 -5.69 -36.02 -22.76
N ARG A 176 -6.78 -35.24 -22.81
CA ARG A 176 -7.74 -35.29 -23.93
C ARG A 176 -7.72 -34.05 -24.78
N CYS A 177 -7.84 -34.23 -26.07
CA CYS A 177 -7.81 -33.15 -27.02
C CYS A 177 -9.20 -32.68 -27.43
N LEU A 178 -9.54 -31.44 -27.06
CA LEU A 178 -10.72 -30.77 -27.59
C LEU A 178 -10.39 -30.17 -28.97
N VAL A 179 -10.48 -31.01 -30.01
CA VAL A 179 -10.12 -30.67 -31.41
C VAL A 179 -10.82 -29.41 -31.91
N ALA A 180 -12.05 -29.13 -31.47
CA ALA A 180 -12.80 -27.94 -31.86
C ALA A 180 -12.13 -26.60 -31.45
N SER A 181 -11.28 -26.63 -30.43
CA SER A 181 -10.55 -25.46 -29.93
C SER A 181 -9.04 -25.67 -29.80
N HIS A 182 -8.55 -26.84 -30.23
CA HIS A 182 -7.17 -27.28 -30.11
C HIS A 182 -6.60 -27.13 -28.68
N ARG A 183 -7.37 -27.52 -27.66
CA ARG A 183 -6.95 -27.42 -26.25
C ARG A 183 -6.92 -28.79 -25.58
N CYS A 184 -5.88 -29.05 -24.81
CA CYS A 184 -5.82 -30.19 -23.91
C CYS A 184 -6.74 -29.94 -22.69
N VAL A 185 -7.60 -30.90 -22.41
CA VAL A 185 -8.61 -30.88 -21.35
C VAL A 185 -8.59 -32.18 -20.55
N GLN A 186 -9.20 -32.20 -19.38
CA GLN A 186 -9.21 -33.41 -18.54
C GLN A 186 -10.16 -34.47 -19.10
N CYS A 187 -11.31 -34.04 -19.64
CA CYS A 187 -12.33 -34.94 -20.17
C CYS A 187 -13.11 -34.33 -21.34
N LEU A 188 -13.59 -35.19 -22.23
CA LEU A 188 -14.62 -34.89 -23.22
C LEU A 188 -15.93 -35.59 -22.87
N THR A 189 -15.85 -36.71 -22.15
CA THR A 189 -16.96 -37.51 -21.65
C THR A 189 -16.66 -38.02 -20.24
N VAL A 190 -17.68 -38.52 -19.54
CA VAL A 190 -17.55 -39.10 -18.18
C VAL A 190 -16.58 -40.29 -18.12
N ALA A 191 -16.43 -41.04 -19.21
CA ALA A 191 -15.53 -42.20 -19.29
C ALA A 191 -14.04 -41.80 -19.25
N ASP A 192 -13.74 -40.52 -19.48
CA ASP A 192 -12.37 -40.00 -19.47
C ASP A 192 -11.90 -39.64 -18.06
N CYS A 193 -12.83 -39.61 -17.09
CA CYS A 193 -12.53 -39.30 -15.70
C CYS A 193 -12.10 -40.55 -14.92
N PRO A 194 -11.19 -40.40 -13.94
CA PRO A 194 -10.86 -41.50 -13.02
C PRO A 194 -12.12 -41.91 -12.28
N ASN A 195 -12.45 -43.21 -12.25
CA ASN A 195 -13.68 -43.75 -11.67
C ASN A 195 -14.95 -43.02 -12.15
N ALA A 196 -15.44 -43.38 -13.35
CA ALA A 196 -16.64 -42.78 -13.97
C ALA A 196 -17.94 -42.86 -13.12
N ALA A 197 -17.94 -43.56 -11.99
CA ALA A 197 -19.02 -43.57 -11.01
C ALA A 197 -18.95 -42.37 -10.03
N ASP A 198 -17.74 -41.87 -9.74
CA ASP A 198 -17.48 -40.84 -8.73
C ASP A 198 -17.23 -39.46 -9.34
N TYR A 199 -17.06 -39.35 -10.68
CA TYR A 199 -16.76 -38.09 -11.38
C TYR A 199 -17.66 -37.91 -12.62
N THR A 200 -18.08 -36.66 -12.87
CA THR A 200 -18.76 -36.20 -14.08
C THR A 200 -17.84 -35.28 -14.89
N CYS A 201 -18.05 -35.22 -16.19
CA CYS A 201 -17.33 -34.30 -17.07
C CYS A 201 -18.16 -33.03 -17.29
N THR A 202 -17.80 -31.96 -16.58
CA THR A 202 -18.48 -30.66 -16.69
C THR A 202 -17.46 -29.60 -17.09
N GLY A 203 -17.74 -28.85 -18.16
CA GLY A 203 -16.82 -27.82 -18.65
C GLY A 203 -15.44 -28.37 -19.01
N ASN A 204 -15.37 -29.61 -19.53
CA ASN A 204 -14.14 -30.32 -19.89
C ASN A 204 -13.17 -30.59 -18.70
N THR A 205 -13.70 -30.53 -17.48
CA THR A 205 -12.99 -30.82 -16.23
C THR A 205 -13.70 -31.97 -15.50
N CYS A 206 -12.94 -32.90 -14.93
CA CYS A 206 -13.51 -33.97 -14.12
C CYS A 206 -13.89 -33.40 -12.75
N GLN A 207 -15.19 -33.30 -12.49
CA GLN A 207 -15.72 -32.84 -11.21
C GLN A 207 -16.34 -34.02 -10.48
N PRO A 208 -16.13 -34.19 -9.17
CA PRO A 208 -16.77 -35.28 -8.42
C PRO A 208 -18.29 -35.18 -8.52
N VAL A 209 -18.96 -36.32 -8.70
CA VAL A 209 -20.41 -36.42 -8.71
C VAL A 209 -20.89 -36.29 -7.27
N SER A 210 -21.21 -35.07 -6.86
CA SER A 210 -21.93 -34.84 -5.61
C SER A 210 -23.45 -34.85 -5.80
N THR A 211 -23.99 -35.50 -6.86
CA THR A 211 -25.44 -35.55 -7.11
C THR A 211 -25.89 -36.93 -7.63
N GLY A 212 -26.87 -37.54 -6.96
CA GLY A 212 -27.44 -38.85 -7.27
C GLY A 212 -27.38 -39.88 -6.13
N CYS A 213 -26.90 -39.52 -4.94
CA CYS A 213 -26.86 -40.46 -3.81
C CYS A 213 -28.29 -40.81 -3.36
N GLN A 214 -28.51 -42.08 -3.02
CA GLN A 214 -29.74 -42.57 -2.38
C GLN A 214 -29.53 -42.84 -0.89
N ASN A 215 -28.30 -43.17 -0.49
CA ASN A 215 -27.88 -43.38 0.88
C ASN A 215 -26.37 -43.11 1.04
N ASP A 216 -25.88 -43.07 2.29
CA ASP A 216 -24.48 -42.76 2.61
C ASP A 216 -23.45 -43.69 1.94
N ASN A 217 -23.82 -44.93 1.58
CA ASN A 217 -22.88 -45.84 0.90
C ASN A 217 -22.56 -45.40 -0.54
N ASP A 218 -23.38 -44.53 -1.12
CA ASP A 218 -23.14 -43.97 -2.45
C ASP A 218 -22.09 -42.83 -2.38
N CYS A 219 -21.76 -42.38 -1.17
CA CYS A 219 -20.82 -41.30 -0.90
C CYS A 219 -19.44 -41.86 -0.51
N THR A 220 -18.68 -42.27 -1.53
CA THR A 220 -17.39 -42.97 -1.37
C THR A 220 -16.21 -42.05 -0.99
N ILE A 221 -16.42 -40.73 -1.05
CA ILE A 221 -15.42 -39.72 -0.71
C ILE A 221 -15.44 -39.49 0.81
N PRO A 222 -14.32 -39.75 1.53
CA PRO A 222 -14.27 -39.62 2.98
C PRO A 222 -14.63 -38.22 3.53
N GLU A 223 -14.37 -37.17 2.75
CA GLU A 223 -14.70 -35.79 3.11
C GLU A 223 -16.19 -35.45 2.99
N PHE A 224 -16.97 -36.27 2.25
CA PHE A 224 -18.41 -36.06 2.02
C PHE A 224 -19.21 -37.35 2.21
N PRO A 225 -19.19 -37.99 3.39
CA PRO A 225 -19.71 -39.34 3.56
C PRO A 225 -21.24 -39.43 3.69
N HIS A 226 -21.95 -38.30 3.78
CA HIS A 226 -23.38 -38.29 4.10
C HIS A 226 -24.25 -37.87 2.94
N CYS A 227 -25.28 -38.65 2.66
CA CYS A 227 -26.20 -38.41 1.56
C CYS A 227 -27.43 -37.59 2.01
N ASN A 228 -27.62 -36.42 1.41
CA ASN A 228 -28.90 -35.74 1.43
C ASN A 228 -29.87 -36.41 0.44
N ALA A 229 -30.70 -37.32 0.93
CA ALA A 229 -31.66 -38.06 0.09
C ALA A 229 -32.74 -37.17 -0.58
N GLN A 230 -32.92 -35.92 -0.14
CA GLN A 230 -33.89 -34.99 -0.74
C GLN A 230 -33.31 -34.29 -1.97
N THR A 231 -32.03 -33.93 -1.93
CA THR A 231 -31.33 -33.25 -3.03
C THR A 231 -30.46 -34.20 -3.86
N GLY A 232 -30.25 -35.42 -3.37
CA GLY A 232 -29.33 -36.41 -3.92
C GLY A 232 -27.86 -36.05 -3.71
N GLN A 233 -27.51 -35.14 -2.79
CA GLN A 233 -26.14 -34.64 -2.67
C GLN A 233 -25.33 -35.30 -1.56
N CYS A 234 -24.08 -35.69 -1.86
CA CYS A 234 -23.12 -36.11 -0.85
C CYS A 234 -22.48 -34.89 -0.20
N LEU A 235 -22.57 -34.80 1.13
CA LEU A 235 -22.18 -33.67 1.96
C LEU A 235 -21.34 -34.16 3.15
N GLY A 236 -20.60 -33.24 3.77
CA GLY A 236 -19.77 -33.54 4.93
C GLY A 236 -20.59 -33.81 6.19
N CYS A 237 -21.79 -33.23 6.28
CA CYS A 237 -22.77 -33.46 7.35
C CYS A 237 -24.17 -33.00 6.93
N LEU A 238 -25.20 -33.49 7.61
CA LEU A 238 -26.59 -33.03 7.46
C LEU A 238 -27.12 -32.39 8.75
N ASP A 239 -26.59 -32.83 9.88
CA ASP A 239 -26.88 -32.31 11.21
C ASP A 239 -25.66 -32.50 12.14
N ASN A 240 -25.77 -32.00 13.36
CA ASN A 240 -24.67 -32.06 14.34
C ASN A 240 -24.37 -33.49 14.82
N GLY A 241 -25.29 -34.45 14.66
CA GLY A 241 -25.07 -35.85 14.99
C GLY A 241 -24.12 -36.55 14.01
N HIS A 242 -23.95 -35.98 12.81
CA HIS A 242 -22.95 -36.43 11.82
C HIS A 242 -21.53 -35.92 12.14
N CYS A 243 -21.39 -35.06 13.16
CA CYS A 243 -20.12 -34.51 13.57
C CYS A 243 -19.72 -35.00 14.97
N THR A 244 -18.41 -35.15 15.19
CA THR A 244 -17.87 -35.47 16.51
C THR A 244 -17.96 -34.25 17.43
N ALA A 245 -18.60 -34.38 18.60
CA ALA A 245 -18.67 -33.29 19.57
C ALA A 245 -17.25 -32.79 19.94
N PRO A 246 -16.97 -31.47 19.91
CA PRO A 246 -17.93 -30.35 19.89
C PRO A 246 -18.16 -29.71 18.51
N GLN A 247 -17.92 -30.42 17.41
CA GLN A 247 -18.18 -29.91 16.05
C GLN A 247 -19.69 -29.88 15.75
N ILE A 248 -20.10 -28.90 14.95
CA ILE A 248 -21.45 -28.74 14.41
C ILE A 248 -21.42 -28.83 12.89
N CYS A 249 -22.57 -29.10 12.29
CA CYS A 249 -22.72 -28.99 10.85
C CYS A 249 -22.89 -27.51 10.47
N THR A 250 -21.95 -26.96 9.71
CA THR A 250 -22.01 -25.56 9.26
C THR A 250 -23.02 -25.39 8.12
N GLU A 251 -23.35 -24.15 7.76
CA GLU A 251 -24.23 -23.86 6.61
C GLU A 251 -23.66 -24.40 5.28
N ASP A 252 -22.33 -24.53 5.18
CA ASP A 252 -21.64 -25.14 4.05
C ASP A 252 -21.70 -26.68 4.05
N HIS A 253 -22.41 -27.29 5.01
CA HIS A 253 -22.56 -28.73 5.17
C HIS A 253 -21.23 -29.47 5.36
N VAL A 254 -20.33 -28.86 6.13
CA VAL A 254 -19.04 -29.42 6.57
C VAL A 254 -19.01 -29.45 8.10
N CYS A 255 -18.45 -30.50 8.70
CA CYS A 255 -18.24 -30.54 10.14
C CYS A 255 -17.18 -29.51 10.54
N GLY A 256 -17.62 -28.46 11.21
CA GLY A 256 -16.80 -27.35 11.66
C GLY A 256 -17.11 -26.99 13.10
N TYR A 257 -16.24 -26.21 13.72
CA TYR A 257 -16.58 -25.58 14.99
C TYR A 257 -17.47 -24.35 14.71
N PRO A 258 -18.47 -24.05 15.55
CA PRO A 258 -19.13 -22.73 15.49
C PRO A 258 -18.02 -21.68 15.58
N SER A 259 -17.96 -20.77 14.62
CA SER A 259 -16.84 -19.87 14.38
C SER A 259 -16.29 -19.22 15.66
N CYS A 260 -15.23 -19.77 16.24
CA CYS A 260 -13.87 -19.37 15.86
C CYS A 260 -13.13 -20.62 15.36
N GLY A 261 -12.95 -20.71 14.04
CA GLY A 261 -12.12 -21.74 13.41
C GLY A 261 -10.65 -21.47 13.69
N SER A 262 -9.93 -22.52 14.04
CA SER A 262 -8.58 -22.60 14.60
C SER A 262 -7.42 -22.03 13.75
N GLU A 263 -7.62 -21.00 12.93
CA GLU A 263 -6.54 -20.28 12.21
C GLU A 263 -6.72 -18.75 12.12
N THR A 264 -7.69 -18.14 12.82
CA THR A 264 -7.95 -16.69 12.69
C THR A 264 -7.71 -15.84 13.94
N CYS A 265 -7.38 -16.46 15.07
CA CYS A 265 -6.99 -15.74 16.28
C CYS A 265 -5.48 -15.44 16.23
N THR A 266 -5.11 -14.17 16.31
CA THR A 266 -3.72 -13.73 16.27
C THR A 266 -3.02 -13.98 17.61
N GLU A 267 -1.69 -13.92 17.65
CA GLU A 267 -0.91 -14.03 18.89
C GLU A 267 -1.37 -13.01 19.97
N ASP A 268 -1.92 -11.86 19.56
CA ASP A 268 -2.46 -10.83 20.45
C ASP A 268 -3.79 -11.22 21.14
N LYS A 269 -4.56 -12.16 20.56
CA LYS A 269 -5.87 -12.62 21.05
C LYS A 269 -6.08 -14.11 20.75
N PRO A 270 -5.37 -15.02 21.44
CA PRO A 270 -5.29 -16.43 21.04
C PRO A 270 -6.49 -17.28 21.47
N VAL A 271 -7.39 -16.77 22.32
CA VAL A 271 -8.48 -17.56 22.91
C VAL A 271 -9.81 -17.26 22.22
N CYS A 272 -10.52 -18.30 21.78
CA CYS A 272 -11.88 -18.15 21.26
C CYS A 272 -12.89 -18.14 22.41
N ASP A 273 -13.73 -17.10 22.48
CA ASP A 273 -14.87 -17.06 23.39
C ASP A 273 -16.07 -17.79 22.75
N PRO A 274 -16.46 -18.98 23.26
CA PRO A 274 -17.56 -19.75 22.70
C PRO A 274 -18.93 -19.09 22.90
N ALA A 275 -19.06 -18.16 23.85
CA ALA A 275 -20.31 -17.45 24.10
C ALA A 275 -20.54 -16.30 23.12
N THR A 276 -19.47 -15.65 22.65
CA THR A 276 -19.53 -14.46 21.78
C THR A 276 -19.01 -14.70 20.38
N THR A 277 -18.42 -15.86 20.09
CA THR A 277 -17.81 -16.20 18.79
C THR A 277 -16.71 -15.21 18.36
N THR A 278 -15.99 -14.62 19.33
CA THR A 278 -14.91 -13.65 19.09
C THR A 278 -13.58 -14.11 19.68
N CYS A 279 -12.46 -13.72 19.05
CA CYS A 279 -11.12 -13.91 19.60
C CYS A 279 -10.87 -12.88 20.71
N VAL A 280 -10.51 -13.37 21.89
CA VAL A 280 -10.20 -12.61 23.10
C VAL A 280 -8.82 -12.98 23.62
N GLN A 281 -8.30 -12.23 24.59
CA GLN A 281 -6.99 -12.56 25.17
C GLN A 281 -7.07 -13.73 26.15
N CYS A 282 -8.20 -13.89 26.83
CA CYS A 282 -8.39 -14.92 27.84
C CYS A 282 -9.88 -15.13 28.18
N LEU A 283 -10.18 -16.32 28.70
CA LEU A 283 -11.42 -16.66 29.40
C LEU A 283 -11.17 -17.02 30.88
N ALA A 284 -9.96 -17.48 31.19
CA ALA A 284 -9.47 -17.78 32.53
C ALA A 284 -8.01 -17.32 32.68
N SER A 285 -7.54 -17.17 33.93
CA SER A 285 -6.16 -16.70 34.20
C SER A 285 -5.08 -17.65 33.67
N GLU A 286 -5.40 -18.93 33.45
CA GLU A 286 -4.49 -19.92 32.85
C GLU A 286 -4.14 -19.61 31.39
N ASP A 287 -5.00 -18.85 30.70
CA ASP A 287 -4.78 -18.43 29.32
C ASP A 287 -3.75 -17.30 29.19
N CYS A 288 -3.39 -16.66 30.30
CA CYS A 288 -2.53 -15.49 30.31
C CYS A 288 -1.06 -15.90 30.53
N PRO A 289 -0.20 -15.89 29.49
CA PRO A 289 1.22 -16.16 29.69
C PRO A 289 1.85 -15.07 30.56
N PRO A 290 2.89 -15.42 31.34
CA PRO A 290 3.65 -14.43 32.10
C PRO A 290 4.24 -13.38 31.18
N SER A 291 4.36 -12.15 31.69
CA SER A 291 4.94 -11.04 30.93
C SER A 291 6.40 -11.33 30.54
N SER A 292 6.95 -10.56 29.62
CA SER A 292 8.38 -10.59 29.26
C SER A 292 9.32 -10.28 30.45
N SER A 293 8.79 -9.70 31.53
CA SER A 293 9.48 -9.47 32.80
C SER A 293 9.30 -10.61 33.82
N GLY A 294 8.60 -11.69 33.44
CA GLY A 294 8.38 -12.86 34.29
C GLY A 294 7.27 -12.71 35.34
N THR A 295 6.45 -11.66 35.25
CA THR A 295 5.29 -11.47 36.16
C THR A 295 4.11 -12.31 35.70
N ASN A 296 3.44 -13.00 36.64
CA ASN A 296 2.19 -13.67 36.36
C ASN A 296 1.13 -12.65 35.94
N ARG A 297 0.31 -13.02 34.95
CA ARG A 297 -0.83 -12.22 34.48
C ARG A 297 -2.13 -12.98 34.73
N TYR A 298 -3.21 -12.24 34.83
CA TYR A 298 -4.53 -12.75 35.20
C TYR A 298 -5.57 -12.30 34.19
N CYS A 299 -6.65 -13.07 34.06
CA CYS A 299 -7.70 -12.75 33.12
C CYS A 299 -8.75 -11.85 33.77
N ASP A 300 -8.92 -10.63 33.28
CA ASP A 300 -10.14 -9.88 33.50
C ASP A 300 -11.26 -10.53 32.66
N THR A 301 -12.09 -11.33 33.32
CA THR A 301 -13.18 -12.07 32.68
C THR A 301 -14.33 -11.18 32.18
N THR A 302 -14.37 -9.91 32.60
CA THR A 302 -15.32 -8.90 32.13
C THR A 302 -14.81 -8.23 30.87
N ALA A 303 -13.56 -7.76 30.87
CA ALA A 303 -12.93 -7.14 29.70
C ALA A 303 -12.36 -8.15 28.68
N LYS A 304 -12.30 -9.44 29.04
CA LYS A 304 -11.67 -10.53 28.27
C LYS A 304 -10.21 -10.24 27.87
N LYS A 305 -9.49 -9.58 28.79
CA LYS A 305 -8.13 -9.06 28.60
C LYS A 305 -7.20 -9.60 29.69
N CYS A 306 -5.98 -9.96 29.31
CA CYS A 306 -4.96 -10.31 30.28
C CYS A 306 -4.33 -9.06 30.89
N VAL A 307 -4.33 -8.99 32.22
CA VAL A 307 -3.88 -7.85 33.01
C VAL A 307 -2.88 -8.29 34.09
N ASP A 308 -2.14 -7.35 34.69
CA ASP A 308 -1.11 -7.69 35.68
C ASP A 308 -1.72 -8.02 37.05
N CYS A 309 -2.87 -7.43 37.38
CA CYS A 309 -3.55 -7.69 38.64
C CYS A 309 -5.08 -7.51 38.56
N LEU A 310 -5.78 -8.18 39.47
CA LEU A 310 -7.22 -8.02 39.69
C LEU A 310 -7.51 -7.52 41.12
N ASP A 311 -6.57 -7.74 42.04
CA ASP A 311 -6.53 -7.20 43.39
C ASP A 311 -5.08 -7.13 43.88
N ASP A 312 -4.88 -6.60 45.08
CA ASP A 312 -3.55 -6.43 45.69
C ASP A 312 -2.80 -7.75 45.94
N THR A 313 -3.49 -8.90 46.03
CA THR A 313 -2.85 -10.20 46.28
C THR A 313 -2.09 -10.72 45.06
N HIS A 314 -2.41 -10.21 43.88
CA HIS A 314 -1.72 -10.50 42.63
C HIS A 314 -0.42 -9.71 42.45
N CYS A 315 -0.21 -8.68 43.28
CA CYS A 315 0.98 -7.85 43.23
C CYS A 315 2.07 -8.35 44.18
N ALA A 316 3.34 -8.12 43.81
CA ALA A 316 4.47 -8.41 44.68
C ALA A 316 4.43 -7.55 45.95
N SER A 317 5.07 -8.02 47.03
CA SER A 317 5.08 -7.32 48.32
C SER A 317 5.47 -5.83 48.19
N GLY A 318 4.59 -4.94 48.64
CA GLY A 318 4.80 -3.49 48.59
C GLY A 318 4.23 -2.80 47.34
N LEU A 319 3.58 -3.54 46.45
CA LEU A 319 2.81 -3.01 45.33
C LEU A 319 1.31 -3.25 45.55
N HIS A 320 0.50 -2.37 44.95
CA HIS A 320 -0.96 -2.37 45.02
C HIS A 320 -1.54 -2.37 43.61
N CYS A 321 -2.68 -3.04 43.45
CA CYS A 321 -3.35 -3.12 42.17
C CYS A 321 -4.15 -1.85 41.90
N TRP A 322 -3.73 -1.07 40.91
CA TRP A 322 -4.50 0.06 40.46
C TRP A 322 -5.59 -0.39 39.47
N LEU A 323 -6.80 -0.60 40.01
CA LEU A 323 -7.92 -1.17 39.26
C LEU A 323 -8.39 -0.34 38.05
N ALA A 324 -7.99 0.93 37.92
CA ALA A 324 -8.37 1.71 36.74
C ALA A 324 -7.63 1.27 35.47
N GLU A 325 -6.39 0.80 35.63
CA GLU A 325 -5.54 0.32 34.52
C GLU A 325 -5.11 -1.15 34.65
N HIS A 326 -5.44 -1.79 35.79
CA HIS A 326 -5.08 -3.17 36.14
C HIS A 326 -3.57 -3.46 36.15
N VAL A 327 -2.80 -2.50 36.66
CA VAL A 327 -1.34 -2.57 36.81
C VAL A 327 -0.93 -2.49 38.28
N CYS A 328 0.15 -3.20 38.64
CA CYS A 328 0.71 -3.13 39.99
C CYS A 328 1.59 -1.89 40.12
N VAL A 329 1.18 -0.98 40.99
CA VAL A 329 1.87 0.28 41.28
C VAL A 329 2.28 0.37 42.74
N GLN A 330 3.25 1.23 43.08
CA GLN A 330 3.62 1.41 44.49
C GLN A 330 2.48 2.08 45.27
N CYS A 331 1.77 3.02 44.65
CA CYS A 331 0.63 3.66 45.26
C CYS A 331 -0.35 4.29 44.25
N TYR A 332 -1.60 4.45 44.65
CA TYR A 332 -2.58 5.33 44.00
C TYR A 332 -3.31 6.23 45.01
N ARG A 333 -2.96 6.09 46.29
CA ARG A 333 -3.43 6.91 47.41
C ARG A 333 -2.39 6.88 48.53
N ASN A 334 -2.36 7.92 49.36
CA ASN A 334 -1.37 8.05 50.44
C ASN A 334 -1.39 6.89 51.45
N GLY A 335 -2.54 6.24 51.64
CA GLY A 335 -2.65 5.09 52.55
C GLY A 335 -1.89 3.83 52.10
N HIS A 336 -1.28 3.85 50.91
CA HIS A 336 -0.46 2.75 50.38
C HIS A 336 1.05 2.96 50.65
N CYS A 337 1.43 4.16 51.06
CA CYS A 337 2.79 4.51 51.40
C CYS A 337 3.04 4.40 52.91
N ALA A 338 4.31 4.39 53.32
CA ALA A 338 4.66 4.43 54.73
C ALA A 338 4.17 5.73 55.39
N ALA A 339 4.08 5.77 56.72
CA ALA A 339 3.51 6.91 57.47
C ALA A 339 4.19 8.27 57.23
N ASN A 340 5.38 8.29 56.63
CA ASN A 340 6.19 9.47 56.29
C ASN A 340 6.31 9.74 54.77
N GLU A 341 5.59 8.98 53.94
CA GLU A 341 5.64 9.06 52.49
C GLU A 341 4.29 9.49 51.92
N LEU A 342 4.32 10.22 50.80
CA LEU A 342 3.14 10.59 50.04
C LEU A 342 3.15 9.91 48.68
N CYS A 343 1.96 9.60 48.18
CA CYS A 343 1.80 9.02 46.87
C CYS A 343 1.78 10.12 45.81
N ASP A 344 2.73 10.08 44.89
CA ASP A 344 2.63 10.82 43.64
C ASP A 344 1.68 10.06 42.71
N THR A 345 0.52 10.65 42.42
CA THR A 345 -0.51 10.02 41.58
C THR A 345 -0.20 10.07 40.08
N GLU A 346 0.83 10.80 39.66
CA GLU A 346 1.29 10.86 38.27
C GLU A 346 2.40 9.82 38.02
N SER A 347 3.36 9.69 38.94
CA SER A 347 4.41 8.68 38.84
C SER A 347 4.07 7.34 39.51
N HIS A 348 3.00 7.30 40.30
CA HIS A 348 2.58 6.16 41.11
C HIS A 348 3.64 5.61 42.07
N THR A 349 4.52 6.50 42.55
CA THR A 349 5.60 6.19 43.49
C THR A 349 5.38 6.84 44.86
N CYS A 350 5.83 6.14 45.90
CA CYS A 350 5.90 6.71 47.25
C CYS A 350 7.21 7.45 47.38
N SER A 351 7.13 8.72 47.74
CA SER A 351 8.29 9.55 48.03
C SER A 351 8.23 10.06 49.46
N ASP A 352 9.39 10.15 50.12
CA ASP A 352 9.52 10.85 51.40
C ASP A 352 8.89 12.23 51.22
N GLY A 353 7.89 12.55 52.03
CA GLY A 353 7.02 13.72 51.87
C GLY A 353 7.71 15.07 52.12
N PHE A 354 8.92 15.26 51.60
CA PHE A 354 9.76 16.46 51.74
C PHE A 354 10.01 17.20 50.42
N THR A 355 9.23 16.91 49.39
CA THR A 355 9.10 17.76 48.21
C THR A 355 7.63 18.04 47.99
N ASP A 356 7.32 19.34 47.98
CA ASP A 356 6.01 19.96 47.79
C ASP A 356 5.04 20.01 48.99
N CYS A 357 5.24 21.09 49.75
CA CYS A 357 4.21 21.91 50.39
C CYS A 357 3.17 21.22 51.32
N MET A 358 3.44 21.13 52.64
CA MET A 358 2.37 21.17 53.65
C MET A 358 2.65 21.98 54.93
N ALA A 359 1.64 22.81 55.25
CA ALA A 359 1.14 23.34 56.53
C ALA A 359 2.08 23.90 57.62
N LEU A 360 1.86 25.19 57.89
CA LEU A 360 2.32 25.93 59.07
C LEU A 360 1.87 25.29 60.39
N GLY A 361 2.83 24.75 61.13
CA GLY A 361 2.72 24.41 62.54
C GLY A 361 3.99 24.84 63.27
N ASN A 362 4.16 26.16 63.43
CA ASN A 362 5.15 26.85 64.27
C ASN A 362 6.55 27.17 63.67
N PHE A 363 6.81 28.50 63.61
CA PHE A 363 8.09 29.24 63.56
C PHE A 363 8.88 29.43 62.24
N ARG A 364 8.74 30.65 61.69
CA ARG A 364 9.79 31.59 61.21
C ARG A 364 11.00 31.03 60.43
N GLN A 365 10.83 30.26 59.37
CA GLN A 365 11.96 29.99 58.46
C GLN A 365 11.51 30.09 57.01
N CYS A 366 11.92 31.18 56.35
CA CYS A 366 11.79 31.35 54.91
C CYS A 366 13.02 30.74 54.20
N PRO A 367 12.91 30.38 52.90
CA PRO A 367 14.03 29.89 52.11
C PRO A 367 15.22 30.86 52.12
N ALA A 368 16.43 30.34 51.92
CA ALA A 368 17.66 31.15 51.91
C ALA A 368 17.55 32.32 50.89
N GLY A 369 17.76 33.55 51.37
CA GLY A 369 17.60 34.77 50.56
C GLY A 369 16.22 35.44 50.63
N SER A 370 15.29 34.89 51.42
CA SER A 370 13.96 35.45 51.69
C SER A 370 13.78 35.72 53.18
N PHE A 371 12.84 36.60 53.54
CA PHE A 371 12.52 36.90 54.93
C PHE A 371 11.03 37.02 55.15
N LEU A 372 10.62 36.78 56.38
CA LEU A 372 9.24 36.83 56.79
C LEU A 372 8.80 38.28 56.91
N TYR A 373 7.77 38.67 56.16
CA TYR A 373 7.16 39.99 56.22
C TYR A 373 5.69 39.86 56.62
N ASP A 374 5.31 40.62 57.64
CA ASP A 374 3.94 40.72 58.11
C ASP A 374 3.26 41.85 57.35
N PHE A 375 2.24 41.52 56.55
CA PHE A 375 1.53 42.49 55.72
C PHE A 375 0.56 43.37 56.52
N GLY A 376 0.44 43.16 57.85
CA GLY A 376 -0.14 44.12 58.77
C GLY A 376 -1.56 44.56 58.41
N MET A 377 -2.38 43.66 57.88
CA MET A 377 -3.78 43.97 57.62
C MET A 377 -4.54 43.89 58.94
N ALA A 378 -5.20 45.00 59.29
CA ALA A 378 -5.94 45.09 60.54
C ALA A 378 -6.98 43.96 60.59
N ASN A 379 -6.75 43.04 61.53
CA ASN A 379 -7.61 41.96 62.02
C ASN A 379 -7.34 40.54 61.49
N GLU A 380 -6.38 40.32 60.59
CA GLU A 380 -5.90 38.97 60.25
C GLU A 380 -4.37 38.97 60.01
N GLN A 381 -3.65 38.10 60.71
CA GLN A 381 -2.20 37.94 60.58
C GLN A 381 -1.86 37.24 59.27
N ALA A 382 -1.72 38.01 58.19
CA ALA A 382 -1.16 37.54 56.93
C ALA A 382 0.35 37.79 56.93
N ALA A 383 1.13 36.78 57.35
CA ALA A 383 2.59 36.80 57.24
C ALA A 383 3.02 35.83 56.12
N GLY A 384 3.92 36.29 55.25
CA GLY A 384 4.45 35.50 54.14
C GLY A 384 5.93 35.76 53.92
N CYS A 385 6.58 34.87 53.16
CA CYS A 385 7.97 35.09 52.77
C CYS A 385 8.03 36.09 51.60
N VAL A 386 8.94 37.06 51.67
CA VAL A 386 9.18 38.05 50.60
C VAL A 386 10.66 38.12 50.26
N ARG A 387 10.97 38.57 49.04
CA ARG A 387 12.32 38.77 48.54
C ARG A 387 12.64 40.25 48.37
N ILE A 388 13.89 40.63 48.66
CA ILE A 388 14.43 41.95 48.29
C ILE A 388 14.64 41.98 46.78
N CYS A 389 14.33 43.12 46.20
CA CYS A 389 14.60 43.42 44.80
C CYS A 389 15.27 44.78 44.69
N THR A 390 16.02 44.98 43.61
CA THR A 390 16.60 46.26 43.23
C THR A 390 16.01 46.79 41.93
N ASP A 391 15.51 45.90 41.08
CA ASP A 391 14.76 46.23 39.88
C ASP A 391 13.58 45.26 39.63
N PRO A 392 12.66 45.57 38.69
CA PRO A 392 11.45 44.76 38.45
C PRO A 392 11.69 43.34 37.94
N THR A 393 12.85 43.03 37.35
CA THR A 393 13.17 41.71 36.80
C THR A 393 13.65 40.72 37.86
N ASP A 394 13.98 41.22 39.06
CA ASP A 394 14.29 40.40 40.24
C ASP A 394 13.07 39.65 40.78
N CYS A 395 11.86 39.98 40.30
CA CYS A 395 10.59 39.44 40.79
C CYS A 395 9.96 38.46 39.80
N ASN A 396 9.38 37.37 40.32
CA ASN A 396 8.63 36.41 39.52
C ASN A 396 7.42 37.06 38.83
N PRO A 397 6.94 36.51 37.69
CA PRO A 397 5.76 37.00 36.99
C PRO A 397 4.55 37.13 37.94
N GLY A 398 3.84 38.27 37.88
CA GLY A 398 2.72 38.60 38.78
C GLY A 398 3.09 39.47 39.99
N TYR A 399 4.38 39.70 40.23
CA TYR A 399 4.90 40.60 41.27
C TYR A 399 5.59 41.83 40.67
N THR A 400 5.66 42.91 41.44
CA THR A 400 6.40 44.12 41.08
C THR A 400 7.31 44.54 42.23
N CYS A 401 8.52 44.98 41.89
CA CYS A 401 9.47 45.49 42.87
C CYS A 401 9.00 46.85 43.38
N LYS A 402 8.62 46.92 44.66
CA LYS A 402 8.08 48.15 45.28
C LYS A 402 8.83 48.52 46.54
N THR A 403 9.23 49.80 46.62
CA THR A 403 9.95 50.34 47.77
C THR A 403 9.00 50.65 48.93
N ILE A 404 9.26 50.05 50.09
CA ILE A 404 8.57 50.37 51.35
C ILE A 404 9.28 51.54 52.01
N SER A 405 8.65 52.72 51.95
CA SER A 405 9.25 54.01 52.32
C SER A 405 9.71 54.09 53.78
N THR A 406 9.07 53.33 54.68
CA THR A 406 9.36 53.32 56.12
C THR A 406 10.63 52.55 56.47
N MET A 407 11.04 51.57 55.65
CA MET A 407 12.21 50.71 55.89
C MET A 407 13.33 50.92 54.86
N ARG A 408 13.10 51.80 53.86
CA ARG A 408 14.03 52.08 52.74
C ARG A 408 14.55 50.82 52.03
N ILE A 409 13.68 49.82 51.91
CA ILE A 409 13.97 48.55 51.24
C ILE A 409 12.92 48.28 50.18
N SER A 410 13.33 47.66 49.08
CA SER A 410 12.47 47.30 47.96
C SER A 410 12.16 45.82 47.98
N LEU A 411 10.88 45.47 47.88
CA LEU A 411 10.36 44.11 48.00
C LEU A 411 9.52 43.73 46.78
N CYS A 412 9.56 42.46 46.40
CA CYS A 412 8.64 41.93 45.40
C CYS A 412 7.23 41.79 46.01
N LEU A 413 6.28 42.62 45.57
CA LEU A 413 4.91 42.65 46.07
C LEU A 413 3.90 42.32 44.95
N PRO A 414 2.77 41.67 45.25
CA PRO A 414 1.77 41.31 44.25
C PRO A 414 1.09 42.56 43.66
N VAL A 415 0.77 42.52 42.36
CA VAL A 415 0.14 43.65 41.66
C VAL A 415 -1.38 43.58 41.82
N TYR A 416 -1.97 44.37 42.72
CA TYR A 416 -3.42 44.32 42.99
C TYR A 416 -4.34 44.79 41.85
N ASN A 417 -3.79 45.40 40.78
CA ASN A 417 -4.57 45.91 39.64
C ASN A 417 -4.40 45.07 38.35
N LYS A 418 -3.71 43.94 38.42
CA LYS A 418 -3.66 42.88 37.42
C LYS A 418 -3.42 41.57 38.18
N TYR A 419 -4.48 40.79 38.29
CA TYR A 419 -4.64 39.59 39.13
C TYR A 419 -3.37 38.73 39.30
N ALA A 420 -3.07 38.32 40.55
CA ALA A 420 -2.11 37.24 40.82
C ALA A 420 -2.79 35.91 40.52
N ASN A 421 -2.18 35.09 39.65
CA ASN A 421 -2.68 33.73 39.36
C ASN A 421 -2.31 32.76 40.50
N CYS A 422 -3.00 31.62 40.60
CA CYS A 422 -2.78 30.64 41.67
C CYS A 422 -1.36 30.05 41.69
N GLU A 423 -0.67 30.07 40.53
CA GLU A 423 0.73 29.68 40.40
C GLU A 423 1.65 30.61 41.21
N ALA A 424 1.44 31.93 41.14
CA ALA A 424 2.16 32.93 41.93
C ALA A 424 1.94 32.80 43.45
N MET A 425 0.76 32.35 43.88
CA MET A 425 0.46 32.13 45.31
C MET A 425 0.95 30.76 45.84
N ARG A 426 1.11 29.76 44.96
CA ARG A 426 1.69 28.44 45.28
C ARG A 426 3.18 28.55 45.66
N ASP A 427 3.95 29.36 44.95
CA ASP A 427 5.39 29.57 45.20
C ASP A 427 5.72 30.21 46.57
N PHE A 428 4.76 30.91 47.18
CA PHE A 428 4.94 31.60 48.46
C PHE A 428 4.16 31.00 49.64
N GLY A 429 3.50 29.85 49.44
CA GLY A 429 2.92 29.04 50.52
C GLY A 429 1.71 29.65 51.26
N SER A 430 0.93 30.52 50.63
CA SER A 430 -0.28 31.10 51.24
C SER A 430 -1.51 30.24 50.97
N ARG A 431 -2.33 29.94 52.00
CA ARG A 431 -3.61 29.20 51.86
C ARG A 431 -4.81 30.16 51.86
N CYS A 432 -5.76 30.01 50.94
CA CYS A 432 -7.13 30.52 51.16
C CYS A 432 -7.77 29.67 52.29
N ARG A 433 -8.18 30.27 53.41
CA ARG A 433 -9.18 29.65 54.31
C ARG A 433 -10.52 29.97 53.67
N VAL A 434 -11.36 29.05 53.18
CA VAL A 434 -11.99 27.91 53.86
C VAL A 434 -12.45 26.89 52.80
N ALA A 435 -12.22 25.60 53.04
CA ALA A 435 -12.80 24.40 52.38
C ALA A 435 -12.83 24.34 50.84
N GLY A 436 -11.78 23.76 50.26
CA GLY A 436 -11.75 23.28 48.89
C GLY A 436 -10.37 23.43 48.27
N ASP A 437 -9.71 22.31 48.00
CA ASP A 437 -8.84 22.26 46.82
C ASP A 437 -9.73 22.51 45.60
N CYS A 438 -9.24 23.15 44.55
CA CYS A 438 -10.06 23.43 43.37
C CYS A 438 -10.60 22.15 42.72
N GLY A 439 -10.08 20.98 43.12
CA GLY A 439 -10.84 19.73 43.19
C GLY A 439 -11.30 19.16 41.86
N LEU A 440 -10.78 19.66 40.73
CA LEU A 440 -11.04 19.14 39.39
C LEU A 440 -9.73 19.15 38.61
N GLY A 441 -9.37 18.00 38.05
CA GLY A 441 -8.29 17.93 37.07
C GLY A 441 -8.61 18.84 35.89
N ASN A 442 -7.64 19.65 35.49
CA ASN A 442 -7.61 20.52 34.30
C ASN A 442 -8.22 21.92 34.37
N SER A 443 -8.42 22.52 35.56
CA SER A 443 -8.72 23.96 35.66
C SER A 443 -7.52 24.77 36.16
N ALA A 444 -6.66 25.21 35.25
CA ALA A 444 -5.83 26.38 35.48
C ALA A 444 -6.75 27.62 35.41
N ASP A 445 -6.61 28.54 36.38
CA ASP A 445 -7.28 29.86 36.43
C ASP A 445 -8.61 30.00 37.21
N ALA A 446 -8.64 29.64 38.50
CA ALA A 446 -9.69 30.11 39.42
C ALA A 446 -9.13 31.00 40.54
N LEU A 447 -9.70 32.19 40.76
CA LEU A 447 -9.32 33.17 41.81
C LEU A 447 -10.18 33.05 43.08
N CYS A 448 -9.62 33.32 44.27
CA CYS A 448 -10.33 33.39 45.58
C CYS A 448 -10.78 34.82 45.95
N TYR A 449 -11.97 35.01 46.57
CA TYR A 449 -12.26 36.19 47.42
C TYR A 449 -13.28 35.92 48.57
N PRO A 450 -13.21 36.62 49.74
CA PRO A 450 -13.99 36.42 50.97
C PRO A 450 -15.52 36.61 50.94
N PRO A 451 -16.24 36.11 51.98
CA PRO A 451 -17.70 36.17 52.09
C PRO A 451 -18.12 37.56 52.56
N ASN A 452 -19.09 38.17 51.86
CA ASN A 452 -20.00 39.27 52.30
C ASN A 452 -20.25 40.36 51.23
N ALA A 453 -20.34 40.00 49.95
CA ALA A 453 -20.97 40.86 48.96
C ALA A 453 -22.01 40.05 48.16
N ILE A 454 -23.24 40.55 48.17
CA ILE A 454 -24.39 39.99 47.47
C ILE A 454 -24.17 40.28 45.98
N GLU A 455 -24.16 39.23 45.16
CA GLU A 455 -23.82 39.16 43.71
C GLU A 455 -22.32 39.22 43.32
N ARG A 456 -21.73 38.05 43.00
CA ARG A 456 -21.39 37.55 41.63
C ARG A 456 -20.40 36.38 41.70
N ALA A 457 -20.74 35.30 41.00
CA ALA A 457 -20.04 34.01 40.99
C ALA A 457 -18.90 33.97 39.95
N CYS A 458 -18.03 32.96 40.08
CA CYS A 458 -17.04 32.57 39.06
C CYS A 458 -17.78 32.17 37.78
N THR A 459 -17.38 32.72 36.63
CA THR A 459 -18.00 32.38 35.34
C THR A 459 -16.94 31.91 34.35
N ILE A 460 -17.24 30.83 33.64
CA ILE A 460 -16.35 30.23 32.65
C ILE A 460 -16.52 31.00 31.33
N PRO A 461 -15.47 31.49 30.67
CA PRO A 461 -15.60 32.08 29.33
C PRO A 461 -16.17 31.06 28.35
N CYS A 462 -17.10 31.47 27.49
CA CYS A 462 -17.75 30.57 26.54
C CYS A 462 -18.00 31.28 25.21
N ASN A 463 -18.10 30.49 24.14
CA ASN A 463 -18.52 30.98 22.82
C ASN A 463 -19.89 30.42 22.42
N SER A 464 -20.28 29.28 22.99
CA SER A 464 -21.57 28.63 22.81
C SER A 464 -22.08 28.00 24.12
N ASN A 465 -23.35 27.58 24.15
CA ASN A 465 -23.94 26.97 25.35
C ASN A 465 -23.36 25.58 25.69
N GLU A 466 -22.74 24.91 24.73
CA GLU A 466 -22.16 23.56 24.92
C GLU A 466 -20.83 23.63 25.68
N ASP A 467 -20.18 24.79 25.69
CA ASP A 467 -18.94 25.05 26.45
C ASP A 467 -19.21 25.15 27.96
N CYS A 468 -20.49 25.22 28.37
CA CYS A 468 -20.88 25.33 29.76
C CYS A 468 -21.12 23.95 30.38
N PRO A 469 -20.33 23.53 31.39
CA PRO A 469 -20.44 22.20 31.98
C PRO A 469 -21.79 22.01 32.68
N PHE A 470 -22.37 20.82 32.49
CA PHE A 470 -23.59 20.43 33.18
C PHE A 470 -23.29 20.17 34.66
N ILE A 471 -23.85 21.02 35.52
CA ILE A 471 -23.97 20.77 36.96
C ILE A 471 -25.45 20.48 37.22
N ASP A 472 -25.73 19.35 37.86
CA ASP A 472 -27.01 18.62 37.91
C ASP A 472 -28.28 19.39 38.36
N LEU A 473 -28.24 20.70 38.58
CA LEU A 473 -29.39 21.49 39.00
C LEU A 473 -29.66 22.81 38.26
N PHE A 474 -28.78 23.34 37.37
CA PHE A 474 -28.99 24.71 36.83
C PHE A 474 -28.75 24.96 35.34
N ARG A 475 -28.37 23.97 34.51
CA ARG A 475 -28.16 24.09 33.04
C ARG A 475 -27.70 25.50 32.58
N PRO A 476 -26.48 25.93 32.96
CA PRO A 476 -25.99 27.26 32.66
C PRO A 476 -25.87 27.50 31.14
N LYS A 477 -26.14 28.73 30.69
CA LYS A 477 -26.04 29.16 29.30
C LYS A 477 -24.92 30.17 29.13
N CYS A 478 -24.41 30.26 27.92
CA CYS A 478 -23.44 31.25 27.54
C CYS A 478 -24.13 32.62 27.37
N VAL A 479 -23.88 33.52 28.31
CA VAL A 479 -24.52 34.83 28.40
C VAL A 479 -23.50 35.95 28.31
N ARG A 480 -23.92 37.12 27.81
CA ARG A 480 -23.02 38.27 27.65
C ARG A 480 -22.65 38.84 29.02
N ASP A 481 -21.36 39.02 29.27
CA ASP A 481 -20.88 39.62 30.52
C ASP A 481 -21.22 41.13 30.53
N PRO A 482 -21.94 41.63 31.55
CA PRO A 482 -22.29 43.05 31.64
C PRO A 482 -21.07 43.97 31.87
N ASN A 483 -19.93 43.43 32.31
CA ASN A 483 -18.74 44.20 32.66
C ASN A 483 -17.58 44.04 31.66
N SER A 484 -17.76 43.25 30.60
CA SER A 484 -16.77 43.07 29.52
C SER A 484 -17.44 42.92 28.15
N THR A 485 -16.64 42.81 27.08
CA THR A 485 -17.16 42.59 25.72
C THR A 485 -17.38 41.11 25.37
N GLY A 486 -17.05 40.19 26.28
CA GLY A 486 -17.09 38.74 26.09
C GLY A 486 -18.37 38.06 26.60
N TYR A 487 -18.40 36.73 26.50
CA TYR A 487 -19.48 35.88 26.98
C TYR A 487 -18.97 34.87 28.01
N VAL A 488 -19.80 34.56 28.99
CA VAL A 488 -19.48 33.69 30.11
C VAL A 488 -20.65 32.79 30.48
N CYS A 489 -20.37 31.61 31.02
CA CYS A 489 -21.36 30.65 31.47
C CYS A 489 -22.04 31.16 32.75
N GLY A 490 -23.35 31.39 32.66
CA GLY A 490 -24.17 31.88 33.75
C GLY A 490 -25.56 31.23 33.74
N VAL A 491 -26.22 31.28 34.90
CA VAL A 491 -27.62 30.89 35.00
C VAL A 491 -28.45 32.15 34.69
N LEU A 492 -29.41 32.06 33.76
CA LEU A 492 -30.35 33.15 33.50
C LEU A 492 -31.37 33.31 34.62
#